data_AF-A0A2E1X7J4-F1
#
_entry.id   AF-A0A2E1X7J4-F1
#
_cell.length_a   1.000
_cell.length_b   1.000
_cell.length_c   1.000
_cell.angle_alpha   90.00
_cell.angle_beta   90.00
_cell.angle_gamma   90.00
#
_symmetry.space_group_name_H-M   'P 1'
#
loop_
_entity.id
_entity.type
_entity.pdbx_description
1 polymer ?
#
loop_
_entity_poly.entity_id
_entity_poly.type
_entity_poly.pdbx_seq_one_letter_code
_entity_poly.pdbx_strand_id
1 'polypeptide(L)'
;MNLDQLIEQYLGSQGRARKELLKKVLAGDPDPRQATRLAPTLRDPSPRVSARITALLARHQLREVFEQQLVGLKPGKLAILRSKFEKISGPPR
;
A
#
# COMPACT_ATOMS: atom_id res chain seq x y z
N MET A 1 3.37 -21.43 -2.48
CA MET A 1 2.16 -20.59 -2.54
C MET A 1 2.48 -19.41 -3.44
N ASN A 2 1.67 -19.16 -4.47
CA ASN A 2 1.93 -18.06 -5.40
C ASN A 2 1.61 -16.71 -4.74
N LEU A 3 2.27 -15.63 -5.16
CA LEU A 3 2.06 -14.28 -4.62
C LEU A 3 0.61 -13.80 -4.80
N ASP A 4 -0.03 -14.11 -5.93
CA ASP A 4 -1.44 -13.82 -6.14
C ASP A 4 -2.36 -14.45 -5.09
N GLN A 5 -2.09 -15.70 -4.71
CA GLN A 5 -2.85 -16.37 -3.64
C GLN A 5 -2.62 -15.69 -2.29
N LEU A 6 -1.41 -15.19 -2.03
CA LEU A 6 -1.10 -14.47 -0.79
C LEU A 6 -1.81 -13.12 -0.74
N ILE A 7 -1.92 -12.44 -1.88
CA ILE A 7 -2.66 -11.18 -2.02
C ILE A 7 -4.15 -11.43 -1.76
N GLU A 8 -4.74 -12.47 -2.33
CA GLU A 8 -6.15 -12.82 -2.11
C GLU A 8 -6.44 -13.13 -0.64
N GLN A 9 -5.59 -13.94 0.00
CA GLN A 9 -5.70 -14.20 1.43
C GLN A 9 -5.55 -12.93 2.27
N TYR A 10 -4.60 -12.06 1.93
CA TYR A 10 -4.42 -10.78 2.61
C TYR A 10 -5.68 -9.92 2.51
N LEU A 11 -6.25 -9.77 1.32
CA LEU A 11 -7.44 -8.95 1.07
C LEU A 11 -8.66 -9.48 1.84
N GLY A 12 -8.82 -10.80 1.93
CA GLY A 12 -9.87 -11.45 2.71
C GLY A 12 -9.62 -11.49 4.24
N SER A 13 -8.39 -11.20 4.69
CA SER A 13 -8.03 -11.34 6.10
C SER A 13 -8.34 -10.10 6.96
N GLN A 14 -8.54 -10.34 8.26
CA GLN A 14 -8.79 -9.33 9.27
C GLN A 14 -7.83 -9.48 10.47
N GLY A 15 -7.75 -8.44 11.31
CA GLY A 15 -7.07 -8.50 12.61
C GLY A 15 -5.56 -8.83 12.53
N ARG A 16 -5.11 -9.77 13.37
CA ARG A 16 -3.68 -10.11 13.53
C ARG A 16 -3.11 -10.85 12.30
N ALA A 17 -3.91 -11.73 11.69
CA ALA A 17 -3.52 -12.49 10.50
C ALA A 17 -3.17 -11.59 9.31
N ARG A 18 -3.92 -10.49 9.15
CA ARG A 18 -3.71 -9.48 8.10
C ARG A 18 -2.30 -8.88 8.11
N LYS A 19 -1.73 -8.65 9.30
CA LYS A 19 -0.38 -8.06 9.43
C LYS A 19 0.72 -9.01 8.98
N GLU A 20 0.59 -10.30 9.30
CA GLU A 20 1.57 -11.32 8.89
C GLU A 20 1.45 -11.61 7.40
N LEU A 21 0.23 -11.67 6.86
CA LEU A 21 0.01 -11.82 5.42
C LEU A 21 0.57 -10.64 4.64
N LEU A 22 0.37 -9.40 5.09
CA LEU A 22 0.96 -8.23 4.43
C LEU A 22 2.50 -8.29 4.39
N LYS A 23 3.15 -8.77 5.44
CA LYS A 23 4.62 -8.94 5.42
C LYS A 23 5.04 -9.94 4.35
N LYS A 24 4.33 -11.08 4.25
CA LYS A 24 4.61 -12.12 3.25
C LYS A 24 4.38 -11.61 1.83
N VAL A 25 3.28 -10.88 1.60
CA VAL A 25 2.99 -10.24 0.30
C VAL A 25 4.09 -9.28 -0.09
N LEU A 26 4.50 -8.38 0.80
CA LEU A 26 5.55 -7.39 0.49
C LEU A 26 6.94 -8.03 0.33
N ALA A 27 7.20 -9.15 0.99
CA ALA A 27 8.45 -9.91 0.82
C ALA A 27 8.51 -10.64 -0.53
N GLY A 28 7.36 -10.88 -1.16
CA GLY A 28 7.29 -11.44 -2.52
C GLY A 28 7.56 -10.44 -3.63
N ASP A 29 7.88 -9.19 -3.30
CA ASP A 29 8.12 -8.07 -4.24
C ASP A 29 7.02 -7.93 -5.30
N PRO A 30 5.82 -7.47 -4.91
CA PRO A 30 4.68 -7.37 -5.81
C PRO A 30 4.99 -6.53 -7.04
N ASP A 31 4.57 -6.98 -8.22
CA ASP A 31 4.69 -6.20 -9.44
C ASP A 31 3.74 -4.97 -9.44
N PRO A 32 3.84 -4.05 -10.41
CA PRO A 32 2.96 -2.88 -10.48
C PRO A 32 1.46 -3.23 -10.56
N ARG A 33 1.09 -4.34 -11.21
CA ARG A 33 -0.32 -4.78 -11.32
C ARG A 33 -0.84 -5.25 -9.96
N GLN A 34 -0.05 -6.04 -9.25
CA GLN A 34 -0.32 -6.52 -7.91
C GLN A 34 -0.35 -5.37 -6.89
N ALA A 35 0.57 -4.40 -7.00
CA ALA A 35 0.57 -3.19 -6.20
C ALA A 35 -0.74 -2.38 -6.40
N THR A 36 -1.23 -2.30 -7.64
CA THR A 36 -2.50 -1.65 -7.96
C THR A 36 -3.68 -2.37 -7.30
N ARG A 37 -3.72 -3.71 -7.32
CA ARG A 37 -4.74 -4.51 -6.61
C ARG A 37 -4.74 -4.25 -5.10
N LEU A 38 -3.58 -3.98 -4.51
CA LEU A 38 -3.42 -3.70 -3.08
C LEU A 38 -3.76 -2.25 -2.70
N ALA A 39 -3.85 -1.33 -3.66
CA ALA A 39 -4.04 0.09 -3.43
C ALA A 39 -5.24 0.44 -2.53
N PRO A 40 -6.44 -0.20 -2.65
CA PRO A 40 -7.57 0.09 -1.78
C PRO A 40 -7.28 -0.08 -0.29
N THR A 41 -6.33 -0.95 0.06
CA THR A 41 -5.92 -1.17 1.45
C THR A 41 -5.15 0.00 2.06
N LEU A 42 -4.80 1.03 1.27
CA LEU A 42 -4.32 2.30 1.78
C LEU A 42 -5.33 2.97 2.73
N ARG A 43 -6.64 2.77 2.51
CA ARG A 43 -7.71 3.33 3.35
C ARG A 43 -7.89 2.60 4.68
N ASP A 44 -7.16 1.51 4.91
CA ASP A 44 -7.19 0.76 6.16
C ASP A 44 -6.99 1.68 7.39
N PRO A 45 -7.69 1.41 8.51
CA PRO A 45 -7.53 2.20 9.73
C PRO A 45 -6.14 2.05 10.34
N SER A 46 -5.41 0.97 10.05
CA SER A 46 -4.06 0.75 10.54
C SER A 46 -3.05 1.69 9.85
N PRO A 47 -2.38 2.59 10.60
CA PRO A 47 -1.37 3.48 10.01
C PRO A 47 -0.21 2.70 9.36
N ARG A 48 0.11 1.52 9.91
CA ARG A 48 1.18 0.67 9.38
C ARG A 48 0.82 0.07 8.03
N VAL A 49 -0.45 -0.27 7.79
CA VAL A 49 -0.93 -0.76 6.49
C VAL A 49 -0.88 0.39 5.48
N SER A 50 -1.54 1.53 5.76
CA SER A 50 -1.52 2.69 4.86
C SER A 50 -0.11 3.10 4.48
N ALA A 51 0.81 3.14 5.44
CA ALA A 51 2.19 3.53 5.23
C ALA A 51 2.97 2.52 4.35
N ARG A 52 2.70 1.22 4.48
CA ARG A 52 3.35 0.18 3.66
C ARG A 52 2.83 0.18 2.22
N ILE A 53 1.52 0.30 2.05
CA ILE A 53 0.90 0.39 0.73
C ILE A 53 1.33 1.67 0.01
N THR A 54 1.41 2.81 0.72
CA THR A 54 1.96 4.05 0.15
C THR A 54 3.39 3.86 -0.34
N ALA A 55 4.23 3.16 0.44
CA ALA A 55 5.61 2.88 0.02
C ALA A 55 5.67 1.96 -1.20
N LEU A 56 4.80 0.94 -1.26
CA LEU A 56 4.69 0.05 -2.41
C LEU A 56 4.30 0.83 -3.68
N LEU A 57 3.23 1.64 -3.62
CA LEU A 57 2.77 2.45 -4.74
C LEU A 57 3.84 3.46 -5.20
N ALA A 58 4.57 4.06 -4.25
CA ALA A 58 5.64 5.00 -4.55
C ALA A 58 6.81 4.34 -5.30
N ARG A 59 7.24 3.14 -4.88
CA ARG A 59 8.31 2.38 -5.55
C ARG A 59 8.00 2.06 -7.01
N HIS A 60 6.73 1.81 -7.33
CA HIS A 60 6.27 1.56 -8.70
C HIS A 60 5.79 2.83 -9.43
N GLN A 61 6.01 4.02 -8.84
CA GLN A 61 5.60 5.31 -9.42
C GLN A 61 4.09 5.39 -9.74
N LEU A 62 3.25 4.69 -8.98
CA LEU A 62 1.79 4.60 -9.18
C LEU A 62 1.05 5.80 -8.58
N ARG A 63 1.41 7.02 -9.00
CA ARG A 63 0.87 8.29 -8.47
C ARG A 63 -0.64 8.41 -8.65
N GLU A 64 -1.15 8.12 -9.85
CA GLU A 64 -2.57 8.26 -10.16
C GLU A 64 -3.43 7.33 -9.28
N VAL A 65 -3.03 6.05 -9.20
CA VAL A 65 -3.68 5.06 -8.35
C VAL A 65 -3.64 5.50 -6.89
N PHE A 66 -2.50 6.00 -6.41
CA PHE A 66 -2.36 6.51 -5.05
C PHE A 66 -3.33 7.66 -4.76
N GLU A 67 -3.40 8.68 -5.62
CA GLU A 67 -4.27 9.85 -5.45
C GLU A 67 -5.77 9.48 -5.49
N GLN A 68 -6.18 8.50 -6.32
CA GLN A 68 -7.54 7.97 -6.29
C GLN A 68 -7.93 7.41 -4.91
N GLN A 69 -6.98 6.75 -4.23
CA GLN A 69 -7.24 6.19 -2.89
C GLN A 69 -7.31 7.27 -1.81
N LEU A 70 -6.78 8.46 -2.06
CA LEU A 70 -6.80 9.58 -1.12
C LEU A 70 -8.15 10.30 -1.07
N VAL A 71 -8.97 10.20 -2.12
CA VAL A 71 -10.29 10.86 -2.18
C VAL A 71 -11.12 10.52 -0.95
N GLY A 72 -11.60 11.55 -0.24
CA GLY A 72 -12.42 11.42 0.97
C GLY A 72 -11.65 11.19 2.28
N LEU A 73 -10.31 11.13 2.26
CA LEU A 73 -9.53 11.06 3.50
C LEU A 73 -9.41 12.42 4.19
N LYS A 74 -9.30 12.40 5.53
CA LYS A 74 -9.10 13.62 6.33
C LYS A 74 -7.81 14.35 5.94
N PRO A 75 -7.79 15.70 5.94
CA PRO A 75 -6.63 16.50 5.54
C PRO A 75 -5.30 16.11 6.19
N GLY A 76 -5.31 15.81 7.50
CA GLY A 76 -4.10 15.39 8.21
C GLY A 76 -3.52 14.06 7.68
N LYS A 77 -4.38 13.08 7.34
CA LYS A 77 -3.94 11.80 6.76
C LYS A 77 -3.41 12.01 5.35
N LEU A 78 -4.05 12.87 4.55
CA LEU A 78 -3.60 13.21 3.19
C LEU A 78 -2.16 13.75 3.19
N ALA A 79 -1.88 14.75 4.02
CA ALA A 79 -0.57 15.39 4.10
C ALA A 79 0.54 14.37 4.44
N ILE A 80 0.30 13.51 5.42
CA ILE A 80 1.24 12.47 5.84
C ILE A 80 1.52 11.48 4.71
N LEU A 81 0.47 10.98 4.06
CA LEU A 81 0.62 9.96 3.01
C LEU A 81 1.28 10.55 1.75
N ARG A 82 0.92 11.76 1.33
CA ARG A 82 1.57 12.45 0.20
C ARG A 82 3.04 12.71 0.48
N SER A 83 3.37 13.27 1.65
CA SER A 83 4.76 13.48 2.05
C SER A 83 5.56 12.18 2.03
N LYS A 84 4.97 11.08 2.49
CA LYS A 84 5.61 9.77 2.43
C LYS A 84 5.82 9.28 0.99
N PHE A 85 4.82 9.44 0.13
CA PHE A 85 4.92 9.06 -1.28
C PHE A 85 6.09 9.81 -1.95
N GLU A 86 6.11 11.14 -1.84
CA GLU A 86 7.16 11.97 -2.46
C GLU A 86 8.57 11.62 -1.98
N LYS A 87 8.73 11.34 -0.67
CA LYS A 87 10.03 10.94 -0.11
C LYS A 87 10.59 9.65 -0.70
N ILE A 88 9.73 8.76 -1.20
CA ILE A 88 10.12 7.46 -1.75
C ILE A 88 10.24 7.53 -3.28
N SER A 89 9.35 8.27 -3.92
CA SER A 89 9.32 8.44 -5.38
C SER A 89 10.39 9.39 -5.90
N GLY A 90 10.92 10.26 -5.04
CA GLY A 90 12.00 11.18 -5.39
C GLY A 90 13.33 10.45 -5.67
N PRO A 91 14.26 11.08 -6.42
CA PRO A 91 15.58 10.52 -6.64
C PRO A 91 16.29 10.27 -5.29
N PRO A 92 17.08 9.20 -5.15
CA PRO A 92 17.94 9.04 -4.00
C PRO A 92 18.83 10.29 -3.90
N ARG A 93 18.77 10.97 -2.76
CA ARG A 93 19.69 12.07 -2.46
C ARG A 93 21.13 11.55 -2.39
#